data_AF-A0A7M5VCD5-F1
#
_entry.id   AF-A0A7M5VCD5-F1
#
_cell.length_a   1.000
_cell.length_b   1.000
_cell.length_c   1.000
_cell.angle_alpha   90.00
_cell.angle_beta   90.00
_cell.angle_gamma   90.00
#
_symmetry.space_group_name_H-M   'P 1'
#
loop_
_entity.id
_entity.type
_entity.pdbx_description
1 polymer ?
#
loop_
_entity_poly.entity_id
_entity_poly.type
_entity_poly.pdbx_seq_one_letter_code
_entity_poly.pdbx_strand_id
1 'polypeptide(L)'
;GTYDHIRDTGFLQLPHRTTLNQYTDFTDIGCGYNPDIIKRLLDDHLTKVPSEKRICSLLFDEMKIKSGLVFSRKTGKMVGFTSLGNINDEINLLEQQMSKENITEPPEIATHVLAVMARGIVKYFNYPIAYFATTSVNSGQLYIIIWDGVAALEMRGVKVLAFISDGASANRGFFALHKLADGSNVSEDGVVFWTPNRFDKARRIYFFSDVPHLIKTLWNNLKKSSVNRTRNLMVGGKEIRWAHIRNAYEMDLNKNSLAPGLRKLHKITFDHIHLTPRLRMRVNLAAQVLSKTMADYLELQGHEHTKQQNISFEWLTGSLIV
;
A
#
# COMPACT_ATOMS: atom_id res chain seq x y z
N GLY A 1 -14.13 -26.64 -12.24
CA GLY A 1 -14.31 -26.28 -13.65
C GLY A 1 -13.41 -27.16 -14.48
N THR A 2 -12.25 -26.66 -14.88
CA THR A 2 -11.30 -27.40 -15.72
C THR A 2 -10.69 -28.62 -15.04
N TYR A 3 -10.33 -28.53 -13.74
CA TYR A 3 -9.76 -29.67 -12.99
C TYR A 3 -10.69 -30.90 -13.01
N ASP A 4 -11.97 -30.68 -12.72
CA ASP A 4 -12.96 -31.77 -12.69
C ASP A 4 -13.21 -32.31 -14.09
N HIS A 5 -13.31 -31.42 -15.09
CA HIS A 5 -13.48 -31.85 -16.47
C HIS A 5 -12.33 -32.74 -16.95
N ILE A 6 -11.08 -32.36 -16.69
CA ILE A 6 -9.90 -33.16 -17.05
C ILE A 6 -9.90 -34.51 -16.30
N ARG A 7 -10.22 -34.50 -15.01
CA ARG A 7 -10.33 -35.73 -14.21
C ARG A 7 -11.43 -36.65 -14.76
N ASP A 8 -12.60 -36.10 -15.06
CA ASP A 8 -13.78 -36.85 -15.52
C ASP A 8 -13.58 -37.39 -16.95
N THR A 9 -12.80 -36.69 -17.79
CA THR A 9 -12.39 -37.21 -19.12
C THR A 9 -11.40 -38.38 -19.03
N GLY A 10 -10.81 -38.64 -17.87
CA GLY A 10 -9.80 -39.69 -17.69
C GLY A 10 -8.46 -39.42 -18.39
N PHE A 11 -8.30 -38.26 -19.03
CA PHE A 11 -7.07 -37.88 -19.74
C PHE A 11 -5.86 -37.79 -18.80
N LEU A 12 -6.09 -37.36 -17.56
CA LEU A 12 -5.10 -37.36 -16.48
C LEU A 12 -5.69 -38.01 -15.24
N GLN A 13 -4.93 -38.90 -14.59
CA GLN A 13 -5.30 -39.46 -13.30
C GLN A 13 -5.07 -38.42 -12.20
N LEU A 14 -6.13 -37.71 -11.82
CA LEU A 14 -6.10 -36.66 -10.82
C LEU A 14 -6.83 -37.07 -9.54
N PRO A 15 -6.34 -36.71 -8.34
CA PRO A 15 -6.98 -37.06 -7.08
C PRO A 15 -8.37 -36.46 -6.95
N HIS A 16 -9.23 -37.12 -6.17
CA HIS A 16 -10.56 -36.60 -5.89
C HIS A 16 -10.48 -35.30 -5.06
N ARG A 17 -11.49 -34.42 -5.19
CA ARG A 17 -11.56 -33.16 -4.43
C ARG A 17 -11.45 -33.37 -2.93
N THR A 18 -12.07 -34.44 -2.41
CA THR A 18 -11.99 -34.80 -0.98
C THR A 18 -10.55 -35.02 -0.54
N THR A 19 -9.77 -35.74 -1.33
CA THR A 19 -8.35 -35.98 -1.09
C THR A 19 -7.56 -34.67 -1.16
N LEU A 20 -7.81 -33.83 -2.18
CA LEU A 20 -7.17 -32.51 -2.27
C LEU A 20 -7.46 -31.63 -1.06
N ASN A 21 -8.71 -31.57 -0.60
CA ASN A 21 -9.10 -30.77 0.56
C ASN A 21 -8.36 -31.23 1.83
N GLN A 22 -8.17 -32.54 2.00
CA GLN A 22 -7.37 -33.07 3.12
C GLN A 22 -5.90 -32.60 3.06
N TYR A 23 -5.31 -32.51 1.86
CA TYR A 23 -3.96 -31.97 1.68
C TYR A 23 -3.91 -30.45 1.95
N THR A 24 -4.91 -29.69 1.54
CA THR A 24 -4.94 -28.22 1.76
C THR A 24 -5.25 -27.86 3.22
N ASP A 25 -6.05 -28.67 3.91
CA ASP A 25 -6.45 -28.44 5.30
C ASP A 25 -5.31 -28.76 6.30
N PHE A 26 -4.18 -29.32 5.84
CA PHE A 26 -3.04 -29.67 6.69
C PHE A 26 -2.42 -28.46 7.40
N THR A 27 -2.40 -27.28 6.76
CA THR A 27 -1.82 -26.08 7.38
C THR A 27 -2.85 -25.36 8.24
N ASP A 28 -2.53 -25.10 9.52
CA ASP A 28 -3.33 -24.24 10.37
C ASP A 28 -2.85 -22.79 10.23
N ILE A 29 -3.55 -22.03 9.41
CA ILE A 29 -3.23 -20.63 9.15
C ILE A 29 -4.03 -19.80 10.15
N GLY A 30 -3.39 -19.43 11.26
CA GLY A 30 -3.93 -18.53 12.26
C GLY A 30 -3.64 -17.05 11.95
N CYS A 31 -4.35 -16.18 12.65
CA CYS A 31 -4.09 -14.75 12.67
C CYS A 31 -2.70 -14.46 13.26
N GLY A 32 -1.98 -13.48 12.70
CA GLY A 32 -0.64 -13.07 13.11
C GLY A 32 0.48 -13.57 12.21
N TYR A 33 1.71 -13.51 12.72
CA TYR A 33 2.90 -13.97 12.01
C TYR A 33 2.93 -15.49 11.92
N ASN A 34 3.09 -16.02 10.70
CA ASN A 34 3.16 -17.45 10.47
C ASN A 34 4.63 -17.91 10.34
N PRO A 35 5.18 -18.65 11.33
CA PRO A 35 6.57 -19.11 11.29
C PRO A 35 6.87 -20.03 10.11
N ASP A 36 5.91 -20.85 9.67
CA ASP A 36 6.08 -21.78 8.56
C ASP A 36 6.22 -21.05 7.23
N ILE A 37 5.48 -19.96 7.04
CA ILE A 37 5.60 -19.13 5.82
C ILE A 37 6.97 -18.45 5.80
N ILE A 38 7.41 -17.90 6.94
CA ILE A 38 8.73 -17.26 7.04
C ILE A 38 9.85 -18.29 6.81
N LYS A 39 9.69 -19.51 7.33
CA LYS A 39 10.63 -20.62 7.08
C LYS A 39 10.68 -20.99 5.60
N ARG A 40 9.52 -21.17 4.95
CA ARG A 40 9.45 -21.44 3.50
C ARG A 40 10.12 -20.34 2.68
N LEU A 41 9.87 -19.07 3.01
CA LEU A 41 10.53 -17.93 2.39
C LEU A 41 12.07 -18.07 2.43
N LEU A 42 12.61 -18.46 3.58
CA LEU A 42 14.05 -18.64 3.76
C LEU A 42 14.57 -19.82 2.92
N ASP A 43 13.88 -20.96 3.00
CA ASP A 43 14.26 -22.20 2.33
C ASP A 43 14.26 -22.03 0.80
N ASP A 44 13.19 -21.44 0.26
CA ASP A 44 12.96 -21.28 -1.19
C ASP A 44 13.90 -20.25 -1.82
N HIS A 45 14.20 -19.15 -1.11
CA HIS A 45 14.82 -17.98 -1.73
C HIS A 45 16.17 -17.57 -1.15
N LEU A 46 16.46 -17.87 0.12
CA LEU A 46 17.56 -17.24 0.85
C LEU A 46 18.66 -18.22 1.29
N THR A 47 18.40 -19.53 1.26
CA THR A 47 19.39 -20.58 1.61
C THR A 47 20.71 -20.42 0.87
N LYS A 48 20.65 -20.15 -0.44
CA LYS A 48 21.84 -20.00 -1.31
C LYS A 48 22.32 -18.54 -1.45
N VAL A 49 21.70 -17.60 -0.74
CA VAL A 49 22.00 -16.17 -0.84
C VAL A 49 22.93 -15.77 0.31
N PRO A 50 24.06 -15.10 0.04
CA PRO A 50 24.93 -14.54 1.09
C PRO A 50 24.16 -13.60 2.02
N SER A 51 24.50 -13.59 3.31
CA SER A 51 23.77 -12.83 4.33
C SER A 51 23.71 -11.33 4.04
N GLU A 52 24.71 -10.75 3.36
CA GLU A 52 24.68 -9.33 2.99
C GLU A 52 23.61 -9.01 1.95
N LYS A 53 23.21 -9.99 1.12
CA LYS A 53 22.21 -9.84 0.06
C LYS A 53 20.80 -10.22 0.49
N ARG A 54 20.62 -10.70 1.73
CA ARG A 54 19.31 -11.04 2.30
C ARG A 54 18.61 -9.78 2.80
N ILE A 55 18.15 -8.96 1.86
CA ILE A 55 17.59 -7.64 2.12
C ILE A 55 16.13 -7.60 1.66
N CYS A 56 15.25 -7.09 2.51
CA CYS A 56 13.83 -6.91 2.20
C CYS A 56 13.24 -5.58 2.66
N SER A 57 12.10 -5.25 2.09
CA SER A 57 11.16 -4.23 2.56
C SER A 57 9.92 -4.91 3.14
N LEU A 58 9.35 -4.33 4.18
CA LEU A 58 8.02 -4.70 4.68
C LEU A 58 6.97 -3.80 4.06
N LEU A 59 5.97 -4.41 3.44
CA LEU A 59 4.78 -3.73 2.92
C LEU A 59 3.60 -4.09 3.80
N PHE A 60 2.74 -3.13 4.09
CA PHE A 60 1.50 -3.39 4.79
C PHE A 60 0.37 -2.52 4.28
N ASP A 61 -0.80 -3.14 4.15
CA ASP A 61 -2.02 -2.49 3.68
C ASP A 61 -3.25 -3.17 4.30
N GLU A 62 -4.32 -2.41 4.44
CA GLU A 62 -5.57 -2.85 5.05
C GLU A 62 -6.63 -3.09 3.97
N MET A 63 -7.21 -4.29 3.97
CA MET A 63 -8.19 -4.71 2.98
C MET A 63 -9.57 -4.90 3.61
N LYS A 64 -10.59 -4.28 3.02
CA LYS A 64 -11.98 -4.49 3.45
C LYS A 64 -12.45 -5.90 3.12
N ILE A 65 -13.03 -6.59 4.10
CA ILE A 65 -13.62 -7.92 3.95
C ILE A 65 -15.13 -7.88 4.23
N LYS A 66 -15.82 -8.97 3.88
CA LYS A 66 -17.23 -9.14 4.29
C LYS A 66 -17.25 -9.52 5.77
N SER A 67 -17.74 -8.62 6.61
CA SER A 67 -17.95 -8.88 8.04
C SER A 67 -18.99 -9.98 8.24
N GLY A 68 -18.71 -10.88 9.17
CA GLY A 68 -19.60 -11.95 9.54
C GLY A 68 -18.91 -13.00 10.40
N LEU A 69 -19.71 -13.79 11.10
CA LEU A 69 -19.21 -14.88 11.93
C LEU A 69 -19.39 -16.21 11.21
N VAL A 70 -18.35 -17.04 11.25
CA VAL A 70 -18.34 -18.37 10.66
C VAL A 70 -17.84 -19.37 11.71
N PHE A 71 -18.57 -20.47 11.88
CA PHE A 71 -18.13 -21.55 12.74
C PHE A 71 -17.14 -22.45 11.98
N SER A 72 -15.89 -22.51 12.44
CA SER A 72 -14.89 -23.42 11.89
C SER A 72 -15.06 -24.81 12.49
N ARG A 73 -15.49 -25.78 11.67
CA ARG A 73 -15.60 -27.18 12.10
C ARG A 73 -14.24 -27.81 12.45
N LYS A 74 -13.15 -27.32 11.86
CA LYS A 74 -11.79 -27.83 12.08
C LYS A 74 -11.28 -27.45 13.47
N THR A 75 -11.42 -26.18 13.84
CA THR A 75 -10.91 -25.66 15.12
C THR A 75 -11.96 -25.69 16.23
N GLY A 76 -13.24 -25.89 15.89
CA GLY A 76 -14.36 -25.85 16.83
C GLY A 76 -14.66 -24.44 17.35
N LYS A 77 -14.14 -23.40 16.71
CA LYS A 77 -14.22 -22.01 17.17
C LYS A 77 -15.04 -21.14 16.21
N MET A 78 -15.66 -20.11 16.76
CA MET A 78 -16.23 -19.01 15.98
C MET A 78 -15.10 -18.13 15.44
N VAL A 79 -15.11 -17.87 14.14
CA VAL A 79 -14.15 -17.06 13.40
C VAL A 79 -14.87 -15.82 12.86
N GLY A 80 -14.17 -14.69 12.79
CA GLY A 80 -14.72 -13.42 12.29
C GLY A 80 -14.60 -12.26 13.27
N PHE A 81 -14.06 -12.51 14.46
CA PHE A 81 -13.70 -11.47 15.42
C PHE A 81 -12.38 -10.80 15.06
N THR A 82 -12.18 -9.61 15.61
CA THR A 82 -10.90 -8.90 15.58
C THR A 82 -9.83 -9.69 16.33
N SER A 83 -8.62 -9.67 15.79
CA SER A 83 -7.42 -10.24 16.41
C SER A 83 -6.21 -9.51 15.82
N LEU A 84 -5.54 -8.75 16.68
CA LEU A 84 -4.35 -7.96 16.37
C LEU A 84 -3.06 -8.65 16.85
N GLY A 85 -3.19 -9.88 17.36
CA GLY A 85 -2.10 -10.67 17.95
C GLY A 85 -1.98 -10.44 19.45
N ASN A 86 -1.25 -11.33 20.12
CA ASN A 86 -1.26 -11.45 21.59
C ASN A 86 -1.06 -10.11 22.33
N ILE A 87 -0.03 -9.32 22.00
CA ILE A 87 0.27 -8.09 22.75
C ILE A 87 -0.84 -7.05 22.59
N ASN A 88 -1.32 -6.83 21.36
CA ASN A 88 -2.38 -5.85 21.12
C ASN A 88 -3.72 -6.32 21.69
N ASP A 89 -4.02 -7.61 21.59
CA ASP A 89 -5.25 -8.19 22.13
C ASP A 89 -5.23 -8.09 23.68
N GLU A 90 -4.08 -8.31 24.32
CA GLU A 90 -3.88 -8.10 25.76
C GLU A 90 -4.04 -6.63 26.18
N ILE A 91 -3.44 -5.69 25.43
CA ILE A 91 -3.59 -4.25 25.69
C ILE A 91 -5.05 -3.83 25.59
N ASN A 92 -5.76 -4.27 24.55
CA ASN A 92 -7.18 -3.96 24.37
C ASN A 92 -8.03 -4.54 25.53
N LEU A 93 -7.74 -5.76 25.98
CA LEU A 93 -8.42 -6.36 27.13
C LEU A 93 -8.19 -5.56 28.41
N LEU A 94 -6.96 -5.10 28.66
CA LEU A 94 -6.64 -4.26 29.80
C LEU A 94 -7.36 -2.91 29.73
N GLU A 95 -7.38 -2.26 28.57
CA GLU A 95 -8.12 -1.00 28.36
C GLU A 95 -9.62 -1.16 28.63
N GLN A 96 -10.21 -2.28 28.17
CA GLN A 96 -11.61 -2.62 28.47
C GLN A 96 -11.84 -2.82 29.97
N GLN A 97 -10.97 -3.57 30.65
CA GLN A 97 -11.08 -3.80 32.10
C GLN A 97 -10.90 -2.52 32.93
N MET A 98 -10.15 -1.55 32.43
CA MET A 98 -9.97 -0.25 33.09
C MET A 98 -11.10 0.74 32.80
N SER A 99 -11.92 0.49 31.78
CA SER A 99 -13.09 1.29 31.46
C SER A 99 -14.23 1.02 32.46
N LYS A 100 -15.09 2.01 32.74
CA LYS A 100 -15.98 2.09 33.92
C LYS A 100 -17.05 0.99 34.05
N GLU A 101 -17.15 0.06 33.12
CA GLU A 101 -18.08 -1.05 33.16
C GLU A 101 -17.24 -2.33 33.14
N ASN A 102 -17.17 -3.06 34.26
CA ASN A 102 -16.47 -4.35 34.41
C ASN A 102 -17.16 -5.47 33.58
N ILE A 103 -17.39 -5.24 32.30
CA ILE A 103 -18.05 -6.14 31.36
C ILE A 103 -17.02 -6.48 30.29
N THR A 104 -16.52 -7.71 30.30
CA THR A 104 -15.68 -8.23 29.23
C THR A 104 -16.56 -8.55 28.03
N GLU A 105 -16.78 -7.57 27.16
CA GLU A 105 -17.47 -7.79 25.89
C GLU A 105 -16.61 -8.65 24.94
N PRO A 106 -17.22 -9.49 24.10
CA PRO A 106 -16.48 -10.20 23.07
C PRO A 106 -15.80 -9.21 22.11
N PRO A 107 -14.69 -9.59 21.45
CA PRO A 107 -14.03 -8.72 20.50
C PRO A 107 -14.99 -8.31 19.37
N GLU A 108 -14.78 -7.14 18.78
CA GLU A 108 -15.62 -6.67 17.68
C GLU A 108 -15.54 -7.60 16.46
N ILE A 109 -16.58 -7.60 15.63
CA ILE A 109 -16.57 -8.32 14.34
C ILE A 109 -15.62 -7.60 13.38
N ALA A 110 -14.65 -8.33 12.82
CA ALA A 110 -13.69 -7.79 11.89
C ALA A 110 -14.37 -7.32 10.59
N THR A 111 -14.02 -6.13 10.14
CA THR A 111 -14.48 -5.53 8.88
C THR A 111 -13.35 -5.40 7.86
N HIS A 112 -12.11 -5.45 8.33
CA HIS A 112 -10.90 -5.34 7.56
C HIS A 112 -9.89 -6.43 7.93
N VAL A 113 -8.89 -6.61 7.08
CA VAL A 113 -7.72 -7.44 7.34
C VAL A 113 -6.48 -6.64 7.00
N LEU A 114 -5.60 -6.42 7.98
CA LEU A 114 -4.27 -5.87 7.77
C LEU A 114 -3.34 -6.99 7.29
N ALA A 115 -2.80 -6.89 6.09
CA ALA A 115 -1.81 -7.83 5.58
C ALA A 115 -0.41 -7.24 5.70
N VAL A 116 0.56 -8.05 6.13
CA VAL A 116 1.98 -7.69 6.16
C VAL A 116 2.75 -8.62 5.24
N MET A 117 3.49 -8.05 4.29
CA MET A 117 4.23 -8.77 3.27
C MET A 117 5.72 -8.43 3.33
N ALA A 118 6.57 -9.44 3.19
CA ALA A 118 8.00 -9.28 2.98
C ALA A 118 8.31 -9.34 1.49
N ARG A 119 8.95 -8.29 0.96
CA ARG A 119 9.40 -8.21 -0.42
C ARG A 119 10.90 -8.06 -0.48
N GLY A 120 11.57 -8.93 -1.22
CA GLY A 120 13.01 -8.85 -1.39
C GLY A 120 13.42 -7.67 -2.28
N ILE A 121 14.48 -6.96 -1.87
CA ILE A 121 15.02 -5.80 -2.59
C ILE A 121 16.07 -6.27 -3.60
N VAL A 122 17.06 -7.05 -3.15
CA VAL A 122 18.14 -7.56 -4.00
C VAL A 122 17.70 -8.82 -4.74
N LYS A 123 17.19 -9.81 -4.00
CA LYS A 123 16.61 -11.03 -4.58
C LYS A 123 15.10 -10.88 -4.62
N TYR A 124 14.50 -11.05 -5.80
CA TYR A 124 13.05 -10.98 -5.93
C TYR A 124 12.36 -12.15 -5.19
N PHE A 125 11.52 -11.80 -4.22
CA PHE A 125 10.51 -12.65 -3.59
C PHE A 125 9.40 -11.75 -3.05
N ASN A 126 8.19 -12.30 -2.88
CA ASN A 126 7.08 -11.58 -2.28
C ASN A 126 6.19 -12.56 -1.49
N TYR A 127 6.23 -12.49 -0.16
CA TYR A 127 5.54 -13.44 0.71
C TYR A 127 4.67 -12.69 1.73
N PRO A 128 3.37 -13.05 1.87
CA PRO A 128 2.55 -12.58 2.97
C PRO A 128 2.99 -13.28 4.26
N ILE A 129 3.69 -12.57 5.14
CA ILE A 129 4.26 -13.14 6.36
C ILE A 129 3.29 -13.12 7.54
N ALA A 130 2.30 -12.22 7.50
CA ALA A 130 1.26 -12.13 8.52
C ALA A 130 -0.02 -11.52 7.94
N TYR A 131 -1.13 -11.79 8.63
CA TYR A 131 -2.36 -11.03 8.49
C TYR A 131 -3.02 -10.86 9.85
N PHE A 132 -3.75 -9.78 10.04
CA PHE A 132 -4.47 -9.45 11.26
C PHE A 132 -5.91 -9.10 10.94
N ALA A 133 -6.87 -9.59 11.73
CA ALA A 133 -8.29 -9.30 11.53
C ALA A 133 -8.66 -8.04 12.32
N THR A 134 -9.20 -7.02 11.67
CA THR A 134 -9.25 -5.65 12.23
C THR A 134 -10.60 -4.98 11.95
N THR A 135 -10.99 -4.00 12.76
CA THR A 135 -12.04 -3.04 12.39
C THR A 135 -11.43 -1.76 11.86
N SER A 136 -10.45 -1.25 12.59
CA SER A 136 -9.50 -0.23 12.17
C SER A 136 -8.24 -0.34 13.02
N VAL A 137 -7.07 -0.16 12.44
CA VAL A 137 -5.79 -0.21 13.18
C VAL A 137 -5.34 1.20 13.51
N ASN A 138 -4.98 1.45 14.78
CA ASN A 138 -4.36 2.71 15.19
C ASN A 138 -2.83 2.68 15.04
N SER A 139 -2.19 3.85 15.07
CA SER A 139 -0.75 3.96 14.88
C SER A 139 0.10 3.19 15.89
N GLY A 140 -0.35 3.06 17.14
CA GLY A 140 0.36 2.33 18.21
C GLY A 140 0.25 0.81 18.04
N GLN A 141 -0.94 0.31 17.70
CA GLN A 141 -1.15 -1.11 17.37
C GLN A 141 -0.32 -1.52 16.16
N LEU A 142 -0.30 -0.68 15.12
CA LEU A 142 0.53 -0.87 13.93
C LEU A 142 2.02 -0.86 14.28
N TYR A 143 2.43 0.00 15.21
CA TYR A 143 3.81 0.06 15.69
C TYR A 143 4.28 -1.28 16.26
N ILE A 144 3.46 -1.91 17.11
CA ILE A 144 3.76 -3.22 17.69
C ILE A 144 3.81 -4.28 16.58
N ILE A 145 2.77 -4.35 15.74
CA ILE A 145 2.65 -5.34 14.66
C ILE A 145 3.85 -5.31 13.73
N ILE A 146 4.26 -4.14 13.25
CA ILE A 146 5.33 -4.03 12.26
C ILE A 146 6.69 -4.35 12.88
N TRP A 147 6.95 -3.92 14.12
CA TRP A 147 8.20 -4.24 14.80
C TRP A 147 8.33 -5.74 15.15
N ASP A 148 7.23 -6.42 15.44
CA ASP A 148 7.23 -7.89 15.57
C ASP A 148 7.60 -8.57 14.25
N GLY A 149 7.17 -8.00 13.11
CA GLY A 149 7.56 -8.48 11.78
C GLY A 149 9.02 -8.26 11.47
N VAL A 150 9.57 -7.10 11.87
CA VAL A 150 11.01 -6.84 11.80
C VAL A 150 11.75 -7.87 12.65
N ALA A 151 11.31 -8.12 13.89
CA ALA A 151 11.91 -9.12 14.76
C ALA A 151 11.91 -10.51 14.12
N ALA A 152 10.76 -10.93 13.56
CA ALA A 152 10.61 -12.23 12.94
C ALA A 152 11.56 -12.45 11.73
N LEU A 153 11.91 -11.39 11.00
CA LEU A 153 12.83 -11.46 9.86
C LEU A 153 14.29 -11.31 10.28
N GLU A 154 14.61 -10.33 11.11
CA GLU A 154 15.98 -10.02 11.55
C GLU A 154 16.58 -11.17 12.36
N MET A 155 15.80 -11.80 13.25
CA MET A 155 16.25 -12.98 14.02
C MET A 155 16.59 -14.18 13.13
N ARG A 156 16.13 -14.20 11.88
CA ARG A 156 16.43 -15.25 10.90
C ARG A 156 17.44 -14.80 9.83
N GLY A 157 18.11 -13.67 10.06
CA GLY A 157 19.17 -13.15 9.20
C GLY A 157 18.67 -12.47 7.91
N VAL A 158 17.42 -11.98 7.90
CA VAL A 158 16.88 -11.17 6.81
C VAL A 158 16.83 -9.71 7.25
N LYS A 159 17.61 -8.87 6.57
CA LYS A 159 17.76 -7.45 6.88
C LYS A 159 16.61 -6.64 6.31
N VAL A 160 15.82 -6.01 7.18
CA VAL A 160 14.78 -5.06 6.78
C VAL A 160 15.41 -3.68 6.56
N LEU A 161 15.16 -3.07 5.41
CA LEU A 161 15.65 -1.72 5.07
C LEU A 161 14.55 -0.69 4.83
N ALA A 162 13.31 -1.12 4.60
CA ALA A 162 12.24 -0.19 4.28
C ALA A 162 10.89 -0.64 4.81
N PHE A 163 10.07 0.33 5.21
CA PHE A 163 8.64 0.21 5.43
C PHE A 163 7.90 0.90 4.30
N ILE A 164 6.90 0.23 3.74
CA ILE A 164 6.09 0.75 2.63
C ILE A 164 4.62 0.62 2.99
N SER A 165 3.91 1.75 2.95
CA SER A 165 2.47 1.79 3.23
C SER A 165 1.77 2.91 2.48
N ASP A 166 0.44 2.92 2.53
CA ASP A 166 -0.34 4.01 1.96
C ASP A 166 -0.32 5.28 2.85
N GLY A 167 -0.97 6.34 2.37
CA GLY A 167 -1.05 7.62 3.07
C GLY A 167 -2.13 7.72 4.15
N ALA A 168 -2.69 6.62 4.65
CA ALA A 168 -3.72 6.64 5.68
C ALA A 168 -3.26 7.34 6.96
N SER A 169 -4.20 7.88 7.75
CA SER A 169 -3.88 8.60 8.99
C SER A 169 -3.11 7.74 9.99
N ALA A 170 -3.52 6.48 10.18
CA ALA A 170 -2.86 5.54 11.07
C ALA A 170 -1.40 5.27 10.63
N ASN A 171 -1.17 5.07 9.33
CA ASN A 171 0.15 4.83 8.74
C ASN A 171 1.07 6.05 8.89
N ARG A 172 0.56 7.26 8.65
CA ARG A 172 1.30 8.51 8.88
C ARG A 172 1.63 8.72 10.35
N GLY A 173 0.69 8.43 11.24
CA GLY A 173 0.94 8.47 12.69
C GLY A 173 1.99 7.45 13.12
N PHE A 174 2.00 6.25 12.52
CA PHE A 174 3.04 5.24 12.74
C PHE A 174 4.43 5.75 12.35
N PHE A 175 4.58 6.43 11.20
CA PHE A 175 5.84 7.09 10.85
C PHE A 175 6.20 8.18 11.86
N ALA A 176 5.25 9.02 12.26
CA ALA A 176 5.46 10.09 13.23
C ALA A 176 5.92 9.57 14.61
N LEU A 177 5.46 8.40 15.05
CA LEU A 177 5.90 7.75 16.29
C LEU A 177 7.40 7.41 16.33
N HIS A 178 8.08 7.44 15.17
CA HIS A 178 9.53 7.20 15.09
C HIS A 178 10.36 8.50 15.13
N LYS A 179 9.75 9.66 15.37
CA LYS A 179 10.46 10.94 15.46
C LYS A 179 11.55 10.86 16.53
N LEU A 180 12.79 11.17 16.13
CA LEU A 180 13.92 11.24 17.05
C LEU A 180 13.93 12.57 17.82
N ALA A 181 14.50 12.55 19.02
CA ALA A 181 14.58 13.73 19.89
C ALA A 181 15.42 14.87 19.26
N ASP A 182 16.44 14.51 18.48
CA ASP A 182 17.30 15.45 17.76
C ASP A 182 16.69 15.97 16.44
N GLY A 183 15.55 15.41 16.01
CA GLY A 183 14.90 15.75 14.75
C GLY A 183 15.67 15.32 13.49
N SER A 184 16.75 14.53 13.61
CA SER A 184 17.62 14.15 12.48
C SER A 184 16.94 13.32 11.38
N ASN A 185 15.75 12.79 11.68
CA ASN A 185 14.94 11.98 10.78
C ASN A 185 13.67 12.65 10.27
N VAL A 186 13.57 13.97 10.42
CA VAL A 186 12.43 14.78 10.01
C VAL A 186 12.83 15.65 8.81
N SER A 187 12.01 15.67 7.76
CA SER A 187 12.20 16.56 6.63
C SER A 187 11.84 18.01 6.98
N GLU A 188 12.19 18.97 6.11
CA GLU A 188 11.78 20.37 6.25
C GLU A 188 10.25 20.53 6.36
N ASP A 189 9.50 19.68 5.66
CA ASP A 189 8.05 19.61 5.70
C ASP A 189 7.48 18.89 6.95
N GLY A 190 8.33 18.51 7.91
CA GLY A 190 7.91 17.85 9.14
C GLY A 190 7.61 16.36 9.02
N VAL A 191 8.03 15.71 7.93
CA VAL A 191 7.75 14.28 7.67
C VAL A 191 8.89 13.42 8.19
N VAL A 192 8.56 12.42 9.02
CA VAL A 192 9.55 11.41 9.44
C VAL A 192 9.79 10.43 8.31
N PHE A 193 11.07 10.23 7.92
CA PHE A 193 11.41 9.42 6.73
C PHE A 193 12.35 8.24 6.99
N TRP A 194 12.88 8.08 8.21
CA TRP A 194 13.64 6.89 8.61
C TRP A 194 13.66 6.69 10.12
N THR A 195 14.08 5.51 10.57
CA THR A 195 14.33 5.19 11.98
C THR A 195 15.51 4.22 12.14
N PRO A 196 16.27 4.23 13.24
CA PRO A 196 17.29 3.21 13.49
C PRO A 196 16.63 1.83 13.69
N ASN A 197 17.27 0.78 13.18
CA ASN A 197 16.81 -0.58 13.39
C ASN A 197 17.12 -1.02 14.83
N ARG A 198 16.11 -1.59 15.53
CA ARG A 198 16.27 -2.08 16.91
C ARG A 198 17.22 -3.27 17.04
N PHE A 199 17.38 -4.06 15.98
CA PHE A 199 18.26 -5.24 15.94
C PHE A 199 19.67 -4.90 15.44
N ASP A 200 19.85 -3.70 14.88
CA ASP A 200 21.13 -3.22 14.36
C ASP A 200 21.10 -1.68 14.31
N LYS A 201 21.53 -1.02 15.39
CA LYS A 201 21.43 0.44 15.53
C LYS A 201 22.23 1.22 14.48
N ALA A 202 23.21 0.59 13.82
CA ALA A 202 23.98 1.22 12.75
C ALA A 202 23.18 1.31 11.44
N ARG A 203 22.11 0.52 11.30
CA ARG A 203 21.31 0.43 10.10
C ARG A 203 20.00 1.19 10.24
N ARG A 204 19.66 1.94 9.20
CA ARG A 204 18.41 2.69 9.10
C ARG A 204 17.35 1.87 8.37
N ILE A 205 16.11 2.03 8.79
CA ILE A 205 14.92 1.60 8.06
C ILE A 205 14.27 2.86 7.49
N TYR A 206 14.12 2.93 6.18
CA TYR A 206 13.54 4.07 5.47
C TYR A 206 12.03 3.90 5.27
N PHE A 207 11.29 5.00 5.26
CA PHE A 207 9.83 4.98 5.09
C PHE A 207 9.47 5.47 3.69
N PHE A 208 8.67 4.68 2.99
CA PHE A 208 8.16 5.02 1.67
C PHE A 208 6.64 4.98 1.67
N SER A 209 6.03 5.97 1.04
CA SER A 209 4.61 5.93 0.72
C SER A 209 4.41 5.19 -0.61
N ASP A 210 3.26 4.54 -0.77
CA ASP A 210 2.89 3.95 -2.05
C ASP A 210 2.75 5.02 -3.15
N VAL A 211 3.65 4.97 -4.13
CA VAL A 211 3.75 5.95 -5.23
C VAL A 211 2.48 5.99 -6.10
N PRO A 212 1.90 4.86 -6.54
CA PRO A 212 0.59 4.83 -7.19
C PRO A 212 -0.51 5.57 -6.41
N HIS A 213 -0.56 5.41 -5.09
CA HIS A 213 -1.50 6.12 -4.22
C HIS A 213 -1.22 7.63 -4.17
N LEU A 214 0.05 8.06 -4.16
CA LEU A 214 0.43 9.47 -4.26
C LEU A 214 -0.02 10.09 -5.60
N ILE A 215 0.21 9.41 -6.73
CA ILE A 215 -0.22 9.88 -8.06
C ILE A 215 -1.74 10.05 -8.11
N LYS A 216 -2.50 9.08 -7.59
CA LYS A 216 -3.96 9.18 -7.46
C LYS A 216 -4.37 10.38 -6.59
N THR A 217 -3.68 10.60 -5.48
CA THR A 217 -3.98 11.70 -4.55
C THR A 217 -3.73 13.05 -5.20
N LEU A 218 -2.59 13.22 -5.88
CA LEU A 218 -2.28 14.42 -6.65
C LEU A 218 -3.36 14.71 -7.70
N TRP A 219 -3.75 13.70 -8.47
CA TRP A 219 -4.80 13.85 -9.48
C TRP A 219 -6.17 14.21 -8.88
N ASN A 220 -6.55 13.58 -7.77
CA ASN A 220 -7.79 13.90 -7.05
C ASN A 220 -7.77 15.33 -6.49
N ASN A 221 -6.62 15.82 -6.02
CA ASN A 221 -6.44 17.19 -5.56
C ASN A 221 -6.48 18.18 -6.73
N LEU A 222 -5.81 17.86 -7.84
CA LEU A 222 -5.85 18.66 -9.06
C LEU A 222 -7.28 18.84 -9.58
N LYS A 223 -8.09 17.78 -9.55
CA LYS A 223 -9.51 17.85 -9.93
C LYS A 223 -10.31 18.80 -9.03
N LYS A 224 -10.03 18.81 -7.73
CA LYS A 224 -10.71 19.69 -6.76
C LYS A 224 -10.24 21.14 -6.87
N SER A 225 -9.06 21.38 -7.44
CA SER A 225 -8.49 22.70 -7.66
C SER A 225 -9.28 23.47 -8.72
N SER A 226 -9.94 24.55 -8.28
CA SER A 226 -10.86 25.35 -9.09
C SER A 226 -11.03 26.76 -8.49
N VAL A 227 -11.50 27.70 -9.31
CA VAL A 227 -11.90 29.04 -8.86
C VAL A 227 -12.91 28.91 -7.70
N ASN A 228 -12.70 29.69 -6.62
CA ASN A 228 -13.52 29.75 -5.41
C ASN A 228 -13.56 28.47 -4.55
N ARG A 229 -12.48 27.67 -4.55
CA ARG A 229 -12.31 26.55 -3.61
C ARG A 229 -11.25 26.88 -2.56
N THR A 230 -11.42 26.32 -1.36
CA THR A 230 -10.53 26.51 -0.21
C THR A 230 -9.20 25.77 -0.31
N ARG A 231 -9.03 24.87 -1.30
CA ARG A 231 -7.83 24.03 -1.48
C ARG A 231 -7.46 23.97 -2.96
N ASN A 232 -6.70 24.96 -3.41
CA ASN A 232 -6.15 25.01 -4.76
C ASN A 232 -4.70 24.51 -4.74
N LEU A 233 -4.33 23.78 -5.79
CA LEU A 233 -2.92 23.46 -6.02
C LEU A 233 -2.21 24.73 -6.47
N MET A 234 -1.10 25.04 -5.83
CA MET A 234 -0.28 26.21 -6.12
C MET A 234 1.17 25.80 -6.29
N VAL A 235 1.82 26.36 -7.31
CA VAL A 235 3.25 26.19 -7.56
C VAL A 235 3.81 27.54 -7.97
N GLY A 236 4.85 28.02 -7.27
CA GLY A 236 5.46 29.33 -7.55
C GLY A 236 4.45 30.50 -7.53
N GLY A 237 3.47 30.46 -6.62
CA GLY A 237 2.41 31.47 -6.52
C GLY A 237 1.32 31.40 -7.60
N LYS A 238 1.43 30.47 -8.57
CA LYS A 238 0.43 30.28 -9.63
C LYS A 238 -0.48 29.11 -9.31
N GLU A 239 -1.77 29.26 -9.61
CA GLU A 239 -2.75 28.20 -9.42
C GLU A 239 -2.74 27.18 -10.54
N ILE A 240 -2.71 25.89 -10.18
CA ILE A 240 -2.88 24.77 -11.10
C ILE A 240 -4.31 24.27 -10.97
N ARG A 241 -5.12 24.45 -12.03
CA ARG A 241 -6.56 24.19 -12.01
C ARG A 241 -6.93 23.01 -12.91
N TRP A 242 -8.00 22.29 -12.55
CA TRP A 242 -8.55 21.23 -13.41
C TRP A 242 -9.03 21.74 -14.78
N ALA A 243 -9.43 23.01 -14.84
CA ALA A 243 -9.84 23.66 -16.08
C ALA A 243 -8.75 23.60 -17.16
N HIS A 244 -7.46 23.68 -16.80
CA HIS A 244 -6.37 23.59 -17.78
C HIS A 244 -6.39 22.24 -18.51
N ILE A 245 -6.59 21.14 -17.77
CA ILE A 245 -6.67 19.79 -18.33
C ILE A 245 -7.93 19.61 -19.19
N ARG A 246 -9.08 20.11 -18.72
CA ARG A 246 -10.34 20.03 -19.46
C ARG A 246 -10.26 20.80 -20.79
N ASN A 247 -9.76 22.03 -20.76
CA ASN A 247 -9.63 22.86 -21.95
C ASN A 247 -8.67 22.23 -22.96
N ALA A 248 -7.55 21.65 -22.51
CA ALA A 248 -6.63 20.93 -23.38
C ALA A 248 -7.30 19.75 -24.10
N TYR A 249 -8.12 18.97 -23.39
CA TYR A 249 -8.88 17.87 -23.97
C TYR A 249 -9.92 18.35 -24.99
N GLU A 250 -10.71 19.37 -24.67
CA GLU A 250 -11.72 19.93 -25.56
C GLU A 250 -11.09 20.54 -26.83
N MET A 251 -9.95 21.22 -26.69
CA MET A 251 -9.20 21.76 -27.83
C MET A 251 -8.65 20.65 -28.75
N ASP A 252 -8.12 19.56 -28.19
CA ASP A 252 -7.61 18.42 -28.98
C ASP A 252 -8.72 17.68 -29.74
N LEU A 253 -9.91 17.62 -29.16
CA LEU A 253 -11.11 17.12 -29.84
C LEU A 253 -11.53 18.04 -30.99
N ASN A 254 -11.63 19.35 -30.75
CA ASN A 254 -12.16 20.30 -31.74
C ASN A 254 -11.18 20.59 -32.90
N LYS A 255 -9.87 20.53 -32.66
CA LYS A 255 -8.84 20.77 -33.70
C LYS A 255 -8.78 19.68 -34.76
N ASN A 256 -9.24 18.47 -34.45
CA ASN A 256 -9.16 17.31 -35.35
C ASN A 256 -10.51 16.92 -35.96
N SER A 257 -11.46 17.86 -36.10
CA SER A 257 -12.80 17.60 -36.66
C SER A 257 -12.79 16.96 -38.05
N LEU A 258 -11.74 17.18 -38.85
CA LEU A 258 -11.57 16.59 -40.19
C LEU A 258 -10.89 15.21 -40.18
N ALA A 259 -10.25 14.82 -39.06
CA ALA A 259 -9.56 13.54 -38.89
C ALA A 259 -9.62 13.09 -37.41
N PRO A 260 -10.81 12.68 -36.92
CA PRO A 260 -11.05 12.47 -35.49
C PRO A 260 -10.19 11.36 -34.84
N GLY A 261 -9.54 10.51 -35.63
CA GLY A 261 -8.61 9.49 -35.16
C GLY A 261 -7.18 9.97 -34.90
N LEU A 262 -6.76 11.14 -35.43
CA LEU A 262 -5.40 11.67 -35.32
C LEU A 262 -5.30 12.74 -34.22
N ARG A 263 -5.43 12.29 -32.97
CA ARG A 263 -5.37 13.17 -31.80
C ARG A 263 -4.00 13.22 -31.15
N LYS A 264 -3.55 14.39 -30.69
CA LYS A 264 -2.29 14.50 -29.93
C LYS A 264 -2.45 13.86 -28.56
N LEU A 265 -3.61 14.04 -27.92
CA LEU A 265 -3.98 13.39 -26.66
C LEU A 265 -4.78 12.09 -26.91
N HIS A 266 -4.27 11.20 -27.77
CA HIS A 266 -4.95 9.95 -28.16
C HIS A 266 -5.26 9.00 -26.98
N LYS A 267 -4.46 9.04 -25.90
CA LYS A 267 -4.69 8.21 -24.70
C LYS A 267 -5.73 8.79 -23.76
N ILE A 268 -6.03 10.09 -23.87
CA ILE A 268 -6.96 10.78 -22.99
C ILE A 268 -8.37 10.61 -23.55
N THR A 269 -9.22 9.94 -22.79
CA THR A 269 -10.61 9.68 -23.18
C THR A 269 -11.58 10.47 -22.30
N PHE A 270 -12.87 10.40 -22.63
CA PHE A 270 -13.94 10.97 -21.82
C PHE A 270 -13.82 10.59 -20.34
N ASP A 271 -13.50 9.32 -20.05
CA ASP A 271 -13.33 8.79 -18.70
C ASP A 271 -12.21 9.47 -17.90
N HIS A 272 -11.20 10.04 -18.57
CA HIS A 272 -10.13 10.77 -17.88
C HIS A 272 -10.60 12.12 -17.33
N ILE A 273 -11.60 12.72 -17.99
CA ILE A 273 -12.16 14.02 -17.62
C ILE A 273 -13.38 13.85 -16.70
N HIS A 274 -14.25 12.88 -17.02
CA HIS A 274 -15.53 12.64 -16.36
C HIS A 274 -15.51 11.38 -15.50
N LEU A 275 -14.76 11.45 -14.39
CA LEU A 275 -14.56 10.30 -13.51
C LEU A 275 -15.78 9.96 -12.65
N THR A 276 -16.27 8.74 -12.80
CA THR A 276 -17.13 8.06 -11.81
C THR A 276 -16.31 7.64 -10.59
N PRO A 277 -16.94 7.35 -9.42
CA PRO A 277 -16.22 6.90 -8.23
C PRO A 277 -15.30 5.69 -8.49
N ARG A 278 -15.74 4.73 -9.31
CA ARG A 278 -14.95 3.55 -9.70
C ARG A 278 -13.70 3.92 -10.49
N LEU A 279 -13.80 4.90 -11.39
CA LEU A 279 -12.67 5.33 -12.22
C LEU A 279 -11.60 6.09 -11.42
N ARG A 280 -11.95 6.72 -10.29
CA ARG A 280 -10.97 7.41 -9.42
C ARG A 280 -9.92 6.49 -8.80
N MET A 281 -10.22 5.19 -8.72
CA MET A 281 -9.29 4.18 -8.20
C MET A 281 -8.30 3.68 -9.26
N ARG A 282 -8.51 4.02 -10.54
CA ARG A 282 -7.66 3.59 -11.65
C ARG A 282 -6.42 4.47 -11.78
N VAL A 283 -5.30 3.99 -11.24
CA VAL A 283 -3.98 4.67 -11.30
C VAL A 283 -3.57 4.97 -12.75
N ASN A 284 -3.89 4.09 -13.70
CA ASN A 284 -3.49 4.27 -15.10
C ASN A 284 -4.09 5.54 -15.71
N LEU A 285 -5.34 5.90 -15.35
CA LEU A 285 -5.97 7.14 -15.83
C LEU A 285 -5.26 8.37 -15.24
N ALA A 286 -4.96 8.33 -13.93
CA ALA A 286 -4.22 9.40 -13.25
C ALA A 286 -2.83 9.62 -13.88
N ALA A 287 -2.09 8.54 -14.11
CA ALA A 287 -0.76 8.59 -14.72
C ALA A 287 -0.79 9.10 -16.17
N GLN A 288 -1.83 8.78 -16.94
CA GLN A 288 -2.01 9.28 -18.31
C GLN A 288 -2.31 10.78 -18.32
N VAL A 289 -3.13 11.28 -17.39
CA VAL A 289 -3.37 12.73 -17.24
C VAL A 289 -2.09 13.47 -16.83
N LEU A 290 -1.33 12.91 -15.89
CA LEU A 290 -0.08 13.49 -15.36
C LEU A 290 1.15 13.07 -16.19
N SER A 291 0.99 12.91 -17.51
CA SER A 291 2.04 12.44 -18.41
C SER A 291 2.78 13.59 -19.09
N LYS A 292 4.00 13.31 -19.57
CA LYS A 292 4.78 14.24 -20.39
C LYS A 292 4.01 14.70 -21.63
N THR A 293 3.29 13.80 -22.31
CA THR A 293 2.49 14.16 -23.50
C THR A 293 1.40 15.21 -23.20
N MET A 294 0.78 15.17 -22.02
CA MET A 294 -0.17 16.20 -21.60
C MET A 294 0.55 17.54 -21.37
N ALA A 295 1.71 17.51 -20.70
CA ALA A 295 2.51 18.70 -20.45
C ALA A 295 2.98 19.37 -21.75
N ASP A 296 3.55 18.59 -22.68
CA ASP A 296 4.01 19.09 -23.99
C ASP A 296 2.84 19.70 -24.79
N TYR A 297 1.64 19.11 -24.71
CA TYR A 297 0.46 19.65 -25.38
C TYR A 297 -0.02 20.97 -24.76
N LEU A 298 0.01 21.10 -23.43
CA LEU A 298 -0.32 22.32 -22.71
C LEU A 298 0.67 23.45 -23.04
N GLU A 299 1.96 23.12 -23.14
CA GLU A 299 3.01 24.06 -23.55
C GLU A 299 2.81 24.53 -24.99
N LEU A 300 2.46 23.62 -25.91
CA LEU A 300 2.15 23.96 -27.30
C LEU A 300 0.97 24.96 -27.43
N GLN A 301 0.02 24.98 -26.49
CA GLN A 301 -1.06 25.96 -26.53
C GLN A 301 -0.59 27.38 -26.20
N GLY A 302 0.60 27.56 -25.61
CA GLY A 302 1.25 28.85 -25.43
C GLY A 302 0.59 29.81 -24.42
N HIS A 303 -0.31 29.33 -23.56
CA HIS A 303 -0.93 30.18 -22.54
C HIS A 303 0.09 30.57 -21.43
N GLU A 304 -0.02 31.79 -20.88
CA GLU A 304 0.91 32.26 -19.83
C GLU A 304 0.92 31.39 -18.55
N HIS A 305 -0.17 30.68 -18.29
CA HIS A 305 -0.32 29.77 -17.16
C HIS A 305 0.16 28.33 -17.45
N THR A 306 0.56 28.01 -18.69
CA THR A 306 1.08 26.68 -19.09
C THR A 306 2.57 26.68 -19.46
N LYS A 307 3.25 27.84 -19.40
CA LYS A 307 4.71 27.93 -19.59
C LYS A 307 5.44 27.09 -18.53
N GLN A 308 6.40 26.28 -18.98
CA GLN A 308 7.23 25.45 -18.11
C GLN A 308 7.90 26.33 -17.05
N GLN A 309 7.72 25.97 -15.78
CA GLN A 309 8.50 26.54 -14.68
C GLN A 309 9.59 25.54 -14.33
N ASN A 310 10.85 25.97 -14.43
CA ASN A 310 11.96 25.21 -13.87
C ASN A 310 11.86 25.29 -12.35
N ILE A 311 11.31 24.24 -11.73
CA ILE A 311 11.38 24.05 -10.30
C ILE A 311 12.66 23.23 -10.08
N SER A 312 13.71 23.86 -9.58
CA SER A 312 14.93 23.17 -9.17
C SER A 312 14.61 22.35 -7.92
N PHE A 313 14.59 21.03 -8.05
CA PHE A 313 14.61 20.12 -6.91
C PHE A 313 16.06 19.95 -6.45
N GLU A 314 16.58 20.92 -5.68
CA GLU A 314 17.97 20.90 -5.18
C GLU A 314 18.29 19.69 -4.27
N TRP A 315 17.28 18.93 -3.81
CA TRP A 315 17.50 17.71 -3.02
C TRP A 315 17.68 16.44 -3.87
N LEU A 316 17.37 16.46 -5.17
CA LEU A 316 17.59 15.31 -6.08
C LEU A 316 19.05 15.23 -6.58
N THR A 317 19.84 16.28 -6.38
CA THR A 317 21.28 16.33 -6.75
C THR A 317 22.20 15.81 -5.63
N GLY A 318 21.65 15.39 -4.49
CA GLY A 318 22.38 14.70 -3.44
C GLY A 318 22.48 13.19 -3.69
N SER A 319 23.33 12.79 -4.63
CA SER A 319 23.84 11.41 -4.76
C SER A 319 22.80 10.31 -4.94
N LEU A 320 22.23 10.22 -6.14
CA LEU A 320 21.81 8.92 -6.70
C LEU A 320 23.08 8.18 -7.15
N ILE A 321 23.82 7.64 -6.17
CA ILE A 321 24.89 6.67 -6.37
C ILE A 321 24.60 5.48 -5.44
N VAL A 322 24.26 4.36 -6.09
CA VAL A 322 23.94 2.99 -5.62
C VAL A 322 22.53 2.77 -5.05
#